data_AF-A0A6D2IU67-F1
#
_entry.id   AF-A0A6D2IU67-F1
#
_cell.length_a   1.000
_cell.length_b   1.000
_cell.length_c   1.000
_cell.angle_alpha   90.00
_cell.angle_beta   90.00
_cell.angle_gamma   90.00
#
_symmetry.space_group_name_H-M   'P 1'
#
loop_
_entity.id
_entity.type
_entity.pdbx_description
1 polymer ?
#
loop_
_entity_poly.entity_id
_entity_poly.type
_entity_poly.pdbx_seq_one_letter_code
_entity_poly.pdbx_strand_id
1 'polypeptide(L)'
;MMPYVLRELADIEDRENYLFDKFTFERVKGVPQQDNSGDCGVFTLKYIECHALGIPFTSSALCRKKIKAIRAKMACDIFHETKCKGPVTRSWAHLDAFDEPI
;
A
#
# COMPACT_ATOMS: atom_id res chain seq x y z
N MET A 1 11.98 -20.42 1.46
CA MET A 1 10.65 -20.49 2.12
C MET A 1 9.52 -20.08 1.20
N MET A 2 9.60 -18.94 0.51
CA MET A 2 8.51 -18.47 -0.38
C MET A 2 7.92 -19.52 -1.34
N PRO A 3 8.70 -20.36 -2.04
CA PRO A 3 8.12 -21.37 -2.94
C PRO A 3 7.20 -22.37 -2.23
N TYR A 4 7.60 -22.80 -1.03
CA TYR A 4 6.84 -23.75 -0.23
C TYR A 4 5.55 -23.12 0.28
N VAL A 5 5.62 -21.87 0.77
CA VAL A 5 4.43 -21.13 1.24
C VAL A 5 3.43 -20.94 0.10
N LEU A 6 3.89 -20.55 -1.09
CA LEU A 6 3.00 -20.37 -2.24
C LEU A 6 2.33 -21.67 -2.66
N ARG A 7 3.07 -22.79 -2.69
CA ARG A 7 2.51 -24.09 -3.06
C ARG A 7 1.50 -24.63 -2.03
N GLU A 8 1.74 -24.41 -0.75
CA GLU A 8 0.79 -24.82 0.30
C GLU A 8 -0.50 -24.00 0.26
N LEU A 9 -0.40 -22.69 -0.06
CA LEU A 9 -1.55 -21.79 -0.19
C LEU A 9 -2.28 -21.91 -1.53
N ALA A 10 -1.69 -22.56 -2.53
CA ALA A 10 -2.32 -22.80 -3.82
C ALA A 10 -3.37 -23.92 -3.73
N ASP A 11 -4.44 -23.76 -4.52
CA ASP A 11 -5.42 -24.82 -4.75
C ASP A 11 -4.73 -26.07 -5.31
N ILE A 12 -5.26 -27.25 -4.97
CA ILE A 12 -4.61 -28.54 -5.28
C ILE A 12 -4.31 -28.66 -6.79
N GLU A 13 -5.24 -28.19 -7.62
CA GLU A 13 -5.14 -28.20 -9.08
C GLU A 13 -4.00 -27.31 -9.60
N ASP A 14 -3.66 -26.23 -8.88
CA ASP A 14 -2.65 -25.26 -9.29
C ASP A 14 -1.25 -25.54 -8.73
N ARG A 15 -1.10 -26.51 -7.82
CA ARG A 15 0.18 -26.77 -7.12
C ARG A 15 1.33 -27.13 -8.06
N GLU A 16 1.05 -27.66 -9.23
CA GLU A 16 2.08 -27.96 -10.24
C GLU A 16 2.71 -26.69 -10.84
N ASN A 17 1.98 -25.56 -10.83
CA ASN A 17 2.47 -24.26 -11.31
C ASN A 17 3.42 -23.57 -10.32
N TYR A 18 3.46 -24.02 -9.06
CA TYR A 18 4.29 -23.45 -8.00
C TYR A 18 5.49 -24.35 -7.70
N LEU A 19 6.50 -24.28 -8.57
CA LEU A 19 7.76 -25.01 -8.43
C LEU A 19 8.59 -24.49 -7.26
N PHE A 20 9.54 -25.30 -6.79
CA PHE A 20 10.42 -24.96 -5.66
C PHE A 20 11.65 -24.13 -6.05
N ASP A 21 11.61 -23.49 -7.21
CA ASP A 21 12.70 -22.64 -7.68
C ASP A 21 13.00 -21.51 -6.71
N LYS A 22 14.28 -21.14 -6.63
CA LYS A 22 14.72 -20.10 -5.69
C LYS A 22 14.26 -18.73 -6.20
N PHE A 23 13.54 -18.01 -5.34
CA PHE A 23 13.23 -16.61 -5.58
C PHE A 23 14.53 -15.79 -5.54
N THR A 24 14.63 -14.83 -6.46
CA THR A 24 15.62 -13.77 -6.40
C THR A 24 15.07 -12.61 -5.58
N PHE A 25 15.96 -11.75 -5.09
CA PHE A 25 15.58 -10.49 -4.46
C PHE A 25 16.53 -9.40 -4.95
N GLU A 26 16.00 -8.19 -5.08
CA GLU A 26 16.80 -7.02 -5.40
C GLU A 26 16.48 -5.87 -4.45
N ARG A 27 17.50 -5.07 -4.15
CA ARG A 27 17.33 -3.82 -3.42
C ARG A 27 17.63 -2.66 -4.36
N VAL A 28 16.59 -2.03 -4.86
CA VAL A 28 16.71 -0.89 -5.77
C VAL A 28 17.29 0.31 -5.02
N LYS A 29 18.38 0.88 -5.54
CA LYS A 29 19.06 2.06 -4.98
C LYS A 29 18.57 3.34 -5.67
N GLY A 30 18.76 4.48 -5.01
CA GLY A 30 18.44 5.80 -5.58
C GLY A 30 16.95 6.12 -5.66
N VAL A 31 16.09 5.28 -5.07
CA VAL A 31 14.65 5.52 -5.02
C VAL A 31 14.28 6.47 -3.87
N PRO A 32 13.19 7.26 -4.00
CA PRO A 32 12.80 8.24 -2.99
C PRO A 32 12.62 7.64 -1.59
N GLN A 33 13.44 8.03 -0.62
CA GLN A 33 13.29 7.55 0.75
C GLN A 33 12.37 8.46 1.55
N GLN A 34 11.59 7.86 2.45
CA GLN A 34 10.96 8.62 3.52
C GLN A 34 12.02 9.02 4.56
N ASP A 35 11.84 10.21 5.11
CA ASP A 35 12.73 10.84 6.09
C ASP A 35 11.96 11.26 7.35
N ASN A 36 10.75 10.73 7.54
CA ASN A 36 9.87 10.97 8.68
C ASN A 36 9.15 9.67 9.10
N SER A 37 8.42 9.73 10.21
CA SER A 37 7.75 8.58 10.84
C SER A 37 6.29 8.36 10.40
N GLY A 38 5.71 9.22 9.56
CA GLY A 38 4.26 9.23 9.30
C GLY A 38 3.81 8.93 7.87
N ASP A 39 4.76 8.79 6.94
CA ASP A 39 4.47 8.66 5.51
C ASP A 39 4.66 7.23 4.97
N CYS A 40 5.05 6.27 5.80
CA CYS A 40 5.43 4.92 5.37
C CYS A 40 4.35 4.21 4.55
N GLY A 41 3.08 4.32 4.95
CA GLY A 41 1.96 3.77 4.20
C GLY A 41 1.81 4.39 2.81
N VAL A 42 1.99 5.72 2.69
CA VAL A 42 1.92 6.43 1.40
C VAL A 42 3.05 6.02 0.48
N PHE A 43 4.28 5.91 1.01
CA PHE A 43 5.43 5.43 0.25
C PHE A 43 5.21 4.00 -0.23
N THR A 44 4.82 3.07 0.65
CA THR A 44 4.54 1.67 0.30
C THR A 44 3.50 1.55 -0.81
N LEU A 45 2.36 2.22 -0.68
CA LEU A 45 1.31 2.18 -1.69
C LEU A 45 1.78 2.76 -3.03
N LYS A 46 2.56 3.85 -3.00
CA LYS A 46 3.07 4.43 -4.24
C LYS A 46 4.11 3.55 -4.92
N TYR A 47 4.93 2.84 -4.15
CA TYR A 47 5.85 1.83 -4.68
C TYR A 47 5.08 0.68 -5.36
N ILE A 48 4.02 0.17 -4.73
CA ILE A 48 3.18 -0.88 -5.32
C ILE A 48 2.53 -0.39 -6.62
N GLU A 49 1.94 0.80 -6.61
CA GLU A 49 1.29 1.41 -7.79
C GLU A 49 2.29 1.57 -8.95
N CYS A 50 3.46 2.13 -8.67
CA CYS A 50 4.49 2.33 -9.69
C CYS A 50 4.98 0.99 -10.27
N HIS A 51 5.17 -0.04 -9.43
CA HIS A 51 5.59 -1.36 -9.88
C HIS A 51 4.51 -2.04 -10.74
N ALA A 52 3.24 -1.98 -10.32
CA ALA A 52 2.12 -2.56 -11.06
C ALA A 52 1.90 -1.91 -12.43
N LEU A 53 2.21 -0.62 -12.56
CA LEU A 53 2.12 0.13 -13.81
C LEU A 53 3.41 0.09 -14.66
N GLY A 54 4.48 -0.54 -14.18
CA GLY A 54 5.77 -0.59 -14.86
C GLY A 54 6.46 0.78 -14.99
N ILE A 55 6.16 1.74 -14.10
CA ILE A 55 6.74 3.09 -14.13
C ILE A 55 7.90 3.23 -13.13
N PRO A 56 8.97 3.97 -13.47
CA PRO A 56 10.13 4.10 -12.61
C PRO A 56 9.84 4.92 -11.34
N PHE A 57 10.49 4.53 -10.24
CA PHE A 57 10.43 5.25 -8.96
C PHE A 57 11.24 6.55 -9.02
N THR A 58 10.60 7.62 -9.44
CA THR A 58 11.24 8.93 -9.60
C THR A 58 10.89 9.86 -8.44
N SER A 59 11.84 10.75 -8.09
CA SER A 59 11.58 11.83 -7.13
C SER A 59 10.51 12.82 -7.62
N SER A 60 10.20 12.83 -8.92
CA SER A 60 9.07 13.60 -9.46
C SER A 60 7.72 12.93 -9.16
N ALA A 61 7.65 11.59 -9.12
CA ALA A 61 6.44 10.85 -8.76
C ALA A 61 6.18 10.85 -7.23
N LEU A 62 7.25 10.76 -6.43
CA LEU A 62 7.17 10.68 -4.97
C LEU A 62 8.22 11.60 -4.34
N CYS A 63 7.76 12.69 -3.74
CA CYS A 63 8.59 13.56 -2.91
C CYS A 63 7.77 14.19 -1.80
N ARG A 64 8.45 14.60 -0.72
CA ARG A 64 7.84 15.21 0.47
C ARG A 64 6.82 16.32 0.15
N LYS A 65 7.15 17.19 -0.81
CA LYS A 65 6.27 18.31 -1.23
C LYS A 65 4.92 17.83 -1.79
N LYS A 66 4.87 16.62 -2.36
CA LYS A 66 3.67 16.02 -2.96
C LYS A 66 2.92 15.09 -2.02
N ILE A 67 3.52 14.63 -0.91
CA ILE A 67 2.92 13.62 -0.02
C ILE A 67 1.53 14.05 0.48
N LYS A 68 1.36 15.29 0.93
CA LYS A 68 0.06 15.78 1.41
C LYS A 68 -1.03 15.67 0.33
N ALA A 69 -0.69 16.03 -0.91
CA ALA A 69 -1.61 15.92 -2.04
C ALA A 69 -1.89 14.46 -2.43
N ILE A 70 -0.86 13.60 -2.40
CA ILE A 70 -1.00 12.16 -2.67
C ILE A 70 -1.93 11.52 -1.63
N ARG A 71 -1.72 11.82 -0.34
CA ARG A 71 -2.55 11.31 0.76
C ARG A 71 -4.01 11.75 0.62
N ALA A 72 -4.24 13.03 0.31
CA ALA A 72 -5.58 13.55 0.07
C ALA A 72 -6.24 12.86 -1.13
N LYS A 73 -5.50 12.68 -2.24
CA LYS A 73 -5.99 11.95 -3.41
C LYS A 73 -6.38 10.51 -3.05
N MET A 74 -5.50 9.77 -2.37
CA MET A 74 -5.78 8.40 -1.94
C MET A 74 -7.06 8.33 -1.09
N ALA A 75 -7.25 9.25 -0.16
CA ALA A 75 -8.49 9.33 0.62
C ALA A 75 -9.70 9.57 -0.29
N CYS A 76 -9.64 10.53 -1.22
CA CYS A 76 -10.70 10.78 -2.19
C CYS A 76 -11.01 9.55 -3.04
N ASP A 77 -9.99 8.85 -3.54
CA ASP A 77 -10.14 7.65 -4.36
C ASP A 77 -10.83 6.53 -3.56
N ILE A 78 -10.46 6.33 -2.29
CA ILE A 78 -11.12 5.37 -1.38
C ILE A 78 -12.58 5.73 -1.14
N PHE A 79 -12.89 7.00 -0.84
CA PHE A 79 -14.28 7.44 -0.63
C PHE A 79 -15.13 7.27 -1.89
N HIS A 80 -14.55 7.54 -3.07
CA HIS A 80 -15.21 7.34 -4.35
C HIS A 80 -15.52 5.86 -4.60
N GLU A 81 -14.52 4.99 -4.45
CA GLU A 81 -14.62 3.55 -4.73
C GLU A 81 -15.59 2.86 -3.76
N THR A 82 -15.42 3.11 -2.45
CA THR A 82 -16.24 2.48 -1.41
C THR A 82 -17.66 3.04 -1.36
N LYS A 83 -17.92 4.16 -2.05
CA LYS A 83 -19.15 4.97 -1.92
C LYS A 83 -19.46 5.28 -0.46
N CYS A 84 -18.45 5.34 0.40
CA CYS A 84 -18.60 5.61 1.82
C CYS A 84 -19.07 7.06 1.98
N LYS A 85 -20.37 7.26 2.23
CA LYS A 85 -20.96 8.59 2.47
C LYS A 85 -20.83 9.03 3.93
N GLY A 86 -20.09 8.26 4.73
CA GLY A 86 -20.15 8.32 6.19
C GLY A 86 -21.47 7.76 6.73
N PRO A 87 -21.61 7.70 8.06
CA PRO A 87 -22.85 7.30 8.70
C PRO A 87 -24.00 8.29 8.40
N VAL A 88 -25.24 7.80 8.39
CA VAL A 88 -26.47 8.60 8.14
C VAL A 88 -26.58 9.76 9.14
N THR A 89 -26.20 9.49 10.39
CA THR A 89 -25.98 10.47 11.45
C THR A 89 -24.49 10.68 11.65
N ARG A 90 -24.02 11.92 11.59
CA ARG A 90 -22.62 12.30 11.86
C ARG A 90 -22.32 12.18 13.37
N SER A 91 -22.28 10.95 13.88
CA SER A 91 -21.72 10.64 15.19
C SER A 91 -20.25 10.31 14.98
N TRP A 92 -19.38 11.28 15.21
CA TRP A 92 -17.93 11.09 15.13
C TRP A 92 -17.34 10.53 16.42
N ALA A 93 -18.13 10.47 17.51
CA ALA A 93 -17.70 9.82 18.74
C ALA A 93 -17.33 8.36 18.46
N HIS A 94 -16.13 7.96 18.87
CA HIS A 94 -15.59 6.60 18.77
C HIS A 94 -15.13 6.15 17.37
N LEU A 95 -15.06 7.06 16.38
CA LEU A 95 -14.48 6.74 15.07
C LEU A 95 -13.00 7.04 15.00
N ASP A 96 -12.48 8.00 15.78
CA ASP A 96 -11.04 8.13 15.94
C ASP A 96 -10.56 7.10 16.97
N ALA A 97 -9.52 6.34 16.63
CA ALA A 97 -8.91 5.37 17.55
C ALA A 97 -8.29 6.05 18.79
N PHE A 98 -8.23 7.38 18.79
CA PHE A 98 -7.74 8.23 19.87
C PHE A 98 -8.85 9.04 20.57
N ASP A 99 -10.12 8.81 20.26
CA ASP A 99 -11.27 9.49 20.89
C ASP A 99 -11.63 8.94 22.28
N GLU A 100 -10.82 8.05 22.87
CA GLU A 100 -11.08 7.59 24.24
C GLU A 100 -10.85 8.73 25.26
N PRO A 101 -11.76 8.91 26.24
CA PRO A 101 -11.59 9.93 27.27
C PRO A 101 -10.39 9.59 28.17
N ILE A 102 -9.49 10.56 28.33
CA ILE A 102 -8.40 10.56 29.32
C ILE A 102 -8.99 10.50 30.74
#